data_AF-A0A1G6BY52-F1
#
_entry.id   AF-A0A1G6BY52-F1
#
_cell.length_a   1.000
_cell.length_b   1.000
_cell.length_c   1.000
_cell.angle_alpha   90.00
_cell.angle_beta   90.00
_cell.angle_gamma   90.00
#
_symmetry.space_group_name_H-M   'P 1'
#
loop_
_entity.id
_entity.type
_entity.pdbx_description
1 polymer ?
#
loop_
_entity_poly.entity_id
_entity_poly.type
_entity_poly.pdbx_seq_one_letter_code
_entity_poly.pdbx_strand_id
1 'polypeptide(L)'
;MSKLLFADRRVLWMDPKGVPSSFGDGAPEGRCCAAMEAALVNACPDHADDPFACPDMVVAYSDTFDEYGLIVHDGGASYLTISFCPFCGAELPRSRRDDWFDRLEAMGIDDPSEADIPESFRSGAWRRATGH
;
A
#
# COMPACT_ATOMS: atom_id res chain seq x y z
N MET A 1 -4.45 10.13 -11.83
CA MET A 1 -3.32 9.20 -12.07
C MET A 1 -3.07 8.99 -13.56
N SER A 2 -1.82 9.06 -14.05
CA SER A 2 -1.48 8.89 -15.48
C SER A 2 -1.25 7.43 -15.85
N LYS A 3 -1.93 6.91 -16.89
CA LYS A 3 -1.72 5.53 -17.38
C LYS A 3 -0.27 5.24 -17.79
N LEU A 4 0.51 6.26 -18.16
CA LEU A 4 1.93 6.10 -18.52
C LEU A 4 2.82 5.75 -17.32
N LEU A 5 2.42 6.10 -16.09
CA LEU A 5 3.16 5.79 -14.86
C LEU A 5 2.83 4.39 -14.31
N PHE A 6 1.76 3.77 -14.82
CA PHE A 6 1.19 2.51 -14.31
C PHE A 6 0.87 1.51 -15.43
N ALA A 7 1.50 1.64 -16.60
CA ALA A 7 1.13 0.90 -17.81
C ALA A 7 1.13 -0.62 -17.62
N ASP A 8 2.07 -1.13 -16.81
CA ASP A 8 2.30 -2.55 -16.56
C ASP A 8 1.79 -3.00 -15.17
N ARG A 9 0.90 -2.24 -14.50
CA ARG A 9 0.42 -2.54 -13.14
C ARG A 9 -1.10 -2.57 -13.07
N ARG A 10 -1.67 -3.57 -12.39
CA ARG A 10 -3.09 -3.57 -12.01
C ARG A 10 -3.34 -2.47 -10.98
N VAL A 11 -4.23 -1.53 -11.28
CA VAL A 11 -4.54 -0.35 -10.44
C VAL A 11 -5.97 -0.45 -9.94
N LEU A 12 -6.15 -0.25 -8.64
CA LEU A 12 -7.44 0.00 -8.03
C LEU A 12 -7.77 1.49 -8.19
N TRP A 13 -8.82 1.79 -8.96
CA TRP A 13 -9.28 3.17 -9.19
C TRP A 13 -10.23 3.66 -8.08
N MET A 14 -10.77 2.72 -7.30
CA MET A 14 -11.56 2.91 -6.09
C MET A 14 -11.13 1.82 -5.09
N ASP A 15 -11.15 2.13 -3.80
CA ASP A 15 -10.78 1.16 -2.77
C ASP A 15 -11.85 0.04 -2.66
N PRO A 16 -11.48 -1.24 -2.80
CA PRO A 16 -12.36 -2.38 -2.56
C PRO A 16 -12.98 -2.33 -1.18
N LYS A 17 -14.26 -2.73 -1.06
CA LYS A 17 -14.98 -2.68 0.22
C LYS A 17 -14.25 -3.44 1.32
N GLY A 18 -13.83 -2.70 2.34
CA GLY A 18 -13.15 -3.24 3.50
C GLY A 18 -11.69 -3.63 3.27
N VAL A 19 -11.09 -3.40 2.09
CA VAL A 19 -9.63 -3.30 1.97
C VAL A 19 -9.30 -1.86 2.36
N PRO A 20 -8.86 -1.59 3.60
CA PRO A 20 -8.51 -0.23 3.97
C PRO A 20 -7.34 0.24 3.10
N SER A 21 -7.41 1.49 2.68
CA SER A 21 -6.26 2.35 2.40
C SER A 21 -5.52 2.67 3.72
N SER A 22 -5.23 1.64 4.54
CA SER A 22 -4.47 1.76 5.77
C SER A 22 -2.98 1.82 5.44
N PHE A 23 -2.43 3.03 5.52
CA PHE A 23 -0.99 3.25 5.46
C PHE A 23 -0.58 3.89 6.81
N GLY A 24 0.11 3.10 7.63
CA GLY A 24 0.38 3.42 9.04
C GLY A 24 -0.81 3.05 9.95
N ASP A 25 -0.63 2.45 11.13
CA ASP A 25 0.61 1.99 11.77
C ASP A 25 0.84 0.47 11.57
N GLY A 26 2.00 -0.06 11.98
CA GLY A 26 2.18 -1.51 12.10
C GLY A 26 3.10 -2.17 11.07
N ALA A 27 3.91 -1.37 10.38
CA ALA A 27 5.21 -1.16 10.99
C ALA A 27 6.25 -2.32 11.12
N PRO A 28 6.28 -3.47 10.39
CA PRO A 28 7.31 -4.50 10.58
C PRO A 28 8.72 -3.92 10.61
N GLU A 29 9.48 -4.32 11.64
CA GLU A 29 10.78 -3.74 12.01
C GLU A 29 11.85 -3.98 10.92
N GLY A 30 12.72 -3.00 10.67
CA GLY A 30 13.87 -3.14 9.76
C GLY A 30 13.58 -2.88 8.28
N ARG A 31 12.72 -1.90 7.96
CA ARG A 31 12.14 -1.74 6.61
C ARG A 31 13.12 -1.38 5.51
N CYS A 32 14.14 -0.56 5.82
CA CYS A 32 15.21 -0.22 4.88
C CYS A 32 16.35 0.55 5.58
N CYS A 33 16.00 1.65 6.26
CA CYS A 33 16.92 2.52 6.98
C CYS A 33 16.13 3.43 7.93
N ALA A 34 16.79 4.03 8.92
CA ALA A 34 16.15 4.89 9.92
C ALA A 34 15.37 6.08 9.32
N ALA A 35 15.80 6.62 8.18
CA ALA A 35 15.07 7.69 7.49
C ALA A 35 13.76 7.19 6.85
N MET A 36 13.76 5.97 6.28
CA MET A 36 12.54 5.33 5.79
C MET A 36 11.56 5.01 6.92
N GLU A 37 12.08 4.54 8.06
CA GLU A 37 11.27 4.22 9.23
C GLU A 37 10.64 5.48 9.82
N ALA A 38 11.41 6.56 9.98
CA ALA A 38 10.88 7.86 10.44
C ALA A 38 9.83 8.44 9.48
N ALA A 39 10.01 8.31 8.16
CA ALA A 39 9.09 8.83 7.16
C ALA A 39 7.74 8.07 7.05
N LEU A 40 7.60 6.95 7.77
CA LEU A 40 6.37 6.14 7.84
C LEU A 40 5.56 6.37 9.13
N VAL A 41 6.07 7.18 10.07
CA VAL A 41 5.40 7.45 11.36
C VAL A 41 4.56 8.72 11.25
N ASN A 42 3.24 8.60 11.39
CA ASN A 42 2.38 9.76 11.52
C ASN A 42 2.52 10.37 12.93
N ALA A 43 3.34 11.41 13.04
CA ALA A 43 3.52 12.18 14.27
C ALA A 43 2.64 13.45 14.33
N CYS A 44 1.73 13.66 13.37
CA CYS A 44 0.91 14.87 13.27
C CYS A 44 -0.42 14.72 14.02
N PRO A 45 -0.66 15.44 15.15
CA PRO A 45 -1.89 15.29 15.92
C PRO A 45 -3.14 15.76 15.16
N ASP A 46 -2.98 16.79 14.32
CA ASP A 46 -4.07 17.39 13.55
C ASP A 46 -4.57 16.48 12.40
N HIS A 47 -3.80 15.46 12.03
CA HIS A 47 -4.06 14.52 10.94
C HIS A 47 -3.93 13.06 11.42
N ALA A 48 -4.21 12.79 12.69
CA ALA A 48 -4.10 11.45 13.27
C ALA A 48 -5.03 10.43 12.60
N ASP A 49 -6.26 10.84 12.23
CA ASP A 49 -7.27 9.98 11.60
C ASP A 49 -7.07 9.81 10.09
N ASP A 50 -6.31 10.69 9.43
CA ASP A 50 -6.03 10.64 7.98
C ASP A 50 -4.58 11.11 7.68
N PRO A 51 -3.62 10.17 7.60
CA PRO A 51 -2.24 10.48 7.23
C PRO A 51 -2.08 11.07 5.81
N PHE A 52 -3.01 10.87 4.87
CA PHE A 52 -2.88 11.40 3.49
C PHE A 52 -3.22 12.88 3.40
N ALA A 53 -4.09 13.36 4.28
CA ALA A 53 -4.36 14.79 4.44
C ALA A 53 -3.15 15.55 5.02
N CYS A 54 -2.24 14.87 5.73
CA CYS A 54 -1.06 15.48 6.32
C CYS A 54 0.01 15.82 5.25
N PRO A 55 0.39 17.09 5.04
CA PRO A 55 1.41 17.46 4.05
C PRO A 55 2.84 17.05 4.44
N ASP A 56 3.07 16.66 5.69
CA ASP A 56 4.36 16.16 6.19
C ASP A 56 4.54 14.65 5.96
N MET A 57 3.45 13.92 5.66
CA MET A 57 3.49 12.49 5.35
C MET A 57 3.86 12.26 3.89
N VAL A 58 5.13 12.00 3.63
CA VAL A 58 5.66 11.83 2.26
C VAL A 58 5.65 10.37 1.78
N VAL A 59 5.77 9.40 2.69
CA VAL A 59 5.89 7.98 2.35
C VAL A 59 4.79 7.16 3.00
N ALA A 60 4.24 6.23 2.24
CA ALA A 60 3.19 5.30 2.66
C ALA A 60 3.68 3.85 2.47
N TYR A 61 3.17 2.91 3.28
CA TYR A 61 3.30 1.46 3.03
C TYR A 61 1.95 0.74 3.14
N SER A 62 1.65 -0.12 2.16
CA SER A 62 0.48 -0.99 2.17
C SER A 62 0.82 -2.37 2.73
N ASP A 63 0.27 -2.75 3.89
CA ASP A 63 0.40 -4.14 4.39
C ASP A 63 -0.32 -5.14 3.48
N THR A 64 -1.39 -4.74 2.80
CA THR A 64 -2.15 -5.61 1.87
C THR A 64 -1.31 -6.01 0.64
N PHE A 65 -0.53 -5.09 0.08
CA PHE A 65 0.23 -5.30 -1.15
C PHE A 65 1.75 -5.43 -0.97
N ASP A 66 2.29 -5.26 0.25
CA ASP A 66 3.73 -5.29 0.52
C ASP A 66 4.53 -4.25 -0.27
N GLU A 67 3.98 -3.05 -0.44
CA GLU A 67 4.57 -2.02 -1.30
C GLU A 67 4.65 -0.66 -0.62
N TYR A 68 5.66 0.10 -1.04
CA TYR A 68 5.93 1.46 -0.60
C TYR A 68 5.49 2.45 -1.67
N GLY A 69 4.97 3.60 -1.27
CA GLY A 69 4.55 4.67 -2.16
C GLY A 69 4.98 6.05 -1.68
N LEU A 70 5.18 6.97 -2.61
CA LEU A 70 5.24 8.41 -2.33
C LEU A 70 3.83 8.97 -2.38
N ILE A 71 3.38 9.60 -1.31
CA ILE A 71 2.02 10.15 -1.20
C ILE A 71 1.82 11.28 -2.23
N VAL A 72 0.65 11.31 -2.85
CA VAL A 72 0.20 12.39 -3.73
C VAL A 72 -0.96 13.09 -3.04
N HIS A 73 -0.71 14.27 -2.48
CA HIS A 73 -1.73 15.07 -1.80
C HIS A 73 -2.69 15.74 -2.80
N ASP A 74 -3.50 14.93 -3.50
CA ASP A 74 -4.56 15.37 -4.43
C ASP A 74 -5.95 15.43 -3.78
N GLY A 75 -6.04 15.15 -2.48
CA GLY A 75 -7.29 15.10 -1.71
C GLY A 75 -7.87 13.69 -1.54
N GLY A 76 -7.12 12.64 -1.92
CA GLY A 76 -7.46 11.24 -1.61
C GLY A 76 -6.23 10.40 -1.25
N ALA A 77 -6.44 9.08 -1.10
CA ALA A 77 -5.39 8.11 -0.76
C ALA A 77 -4.45 7.75 -1.94
N SER A 78 -4.07 8.74 -2.74
CA SER A 78 -3.24 8.57 -3.94
C SER A 78 -1.75 8.44 -3.60
N TYR A 79 -1.02 7.58 -4.30
CA TYR A 79 0.45 7.46 -4.17
C TYR A 79 1.12 6.91 -5.43
N LEU A 80 2.41 7.22 -5.60
CA LEU A 80 3.28 6.65 -6.61
C LEU A 80 4.12 5.51 -5.99
N THR A 81 3.80 4.26 -6.31
CA THR A 81 4.55 3.09 -5.82
C THR A 81 6.02 3.12 -6.25
N ILE A 82 6.94 2.98 -5.30
CA ILE A 82 8.41 3.04 -5.51
C ILE A 82 9.08 1.67 -5.35
N SER A 83 10.18 1.46 -6.08
CA SER A 83 11.00 0.23 -6.03
C SER A 83 12.36 0.43 -5.34
N PHE A 84 12.73 1.67 -5.03
CA PHE A 84 13.98 2.02 -4.34
C PHE A 84 13.69 3.02 -3.23
N CYS A 85 14.42 2.91 -2.12
CA CYS A 85 14.32 3.82 -0.99
C CYS A 85 14.78 5.22 -1.39
N PRO A 86 13.96 6.28 -1.23
CA PRO A 86 14.35 7.64 -1.62
C PRO A 86 15.45 8.24 -0.72
N PHE A 87 15.75 7.60 0.43
CA PHE A 87 16.72 8.08 1.41
C PHE A 87 18.10 7.44 1.30
N CYS A 88 18.19 6.13 1.01
CA CYS A 88 19.46 5.40 0.92
C CYS A 88 19.70 4.68 -0.41
N GLY A 89 18.73 4.70 -1.34
CA GLY A 89 18.86 4.09 -2.68
C GLY A 89 18.81 2.56 -2.72
N ALA A 90 18.65 1.87 -1.58
CA ALA A 90 18.50 0.42 -1.55
C ALA A 90 17.20 -0.02 -2.25
N GLU A 91 17.24 -1.18 -2.91
CA GLU A 91 16.07 -1.81 -3.52
C GLU A 91 15.06 -2.24 -2.44
N LEU A 92 13.78 -1.98 -2.68
CA LEU A 92 12.69 -2.32 -1.77
C LEU A 92 12.07 -3.66 -2.17
N PRO A 93 11.38 -4.36 -1.24
CA PRO A 93 10.60 -5.55 -1.56
C PRO A 93 9.67 -5.34 -2.76
N ARG A 94 9.60 -6.34 -3.64
CA ARG A 94 8.69 -6.32 -4.79
C ARG A 94 7.24 -6.33 -4.29
N SER A 95 6.43 -5.39 -4.80
CA SER A 95 4.98 -5.38 -4.60
C SER A 95 4.36 -6.74 -4.93
N ARG A 96 3.49 -7.19 -4.03
CA ARG A 96 2.67 -8.41 -4.08
C ARG A 96 1.25 -8.11 -4.55
N ARG A 97 1.00 -6.92 -5.12
CA ARG A 97 -0.30 -6.50 -5.65
C ARG A 97 -0.81 -7.41 -6.76
N ASP A 98 0.06 -7.78 -7.70
CA ASP A 98 -0.31 -8.71 -8.77
C ASP A 98 -0.68 -10.08 -8.20
N ASP A 99 0.12 -10.61 -7.27
CA ASP A 99 -0.16 -11.89 -6.60
C ASP A 99 -1.49 -11.85 -5.81
N TRP A 100 -1.91 -10.68 -5.31
CA TRP A 100 -3.21 -10.47 -4.66
C TRP A 100 -4.37 -10.58 -5.66
N PHE A 101 -4.27 -9.90 -6.80
CA PHE A 101 -5.27 -9.98 -7.88
C PHE A 101 -5.35 -11.41 -8.44
N ASP A 102 -4.22 -12.03 -8.81
CA ASP A 102 -4.18 -13.41 -9.32
C ASP A 102 -4.88 -14.39 -8.36
N ARG A 103 -4.75 -14.16 -7.05
CA ARG A 103 -5.32 -15.03 -6.03
C ARG A 103 -6.82 -14.78 -5.78
N LEU A 104 -7.32 -13.56 -6.02
CA LEU A 104 -8.75 -13.25 -6.03
C LEU A 104 -9.44 -13.78 -7.30
N GLU A 105 -8.82 -13.59 -8.47
CA GLU A 105 -9.26 -14.16 -9.76
C GLU A 105 -9.37 -15.70 -9.64
N ALA A 106 -8.39 -16.35 -9.00
CA ALA A 106 -8.43 -17.79 -8.70
C ALA A 106 -9.52 -18.23 -7.68
N MET A 107 -10.25 -17.29 -7.07
CA MET A 107 -11.45 -17.53 -6.26
C MET A 107 -12.75 -17.11 -6.97
N GLY A 108 -12.68 -16.65 -8.22
CA GLY A 108 -13.82 -16.14 -8.99
C GLY A 108 -14.18 -14.68 -8.68
N ILE A 109 -13.22 -13.89 -8.18
CA ILE A 109 -13.36 -12.45 -7.92
C ILE A 109 -12.56 -11.70 -8.99
N ASP A 110 -13.19 -11.49 -10.15
CA ASP A 110 -12.58 -10.83 -11.32
C ASP A 110 -12.57 -9.30 -11.20
N ASP A 111 -13.55 -8.72 -10.49
CA ASP A 111 -13.61 -7.29 -10.16
C ASP A 111 -13.65 -7.08 -8.64
N PRO A 112 -12.50 -6.82 -8.00
CA PRO A 112 -12.42 -6.55 -6.57
C PRO A 112 -13.16 -5.28 -6.12
N SER A 113 -13.49 -4.34 -7.01
CA SER A 113 -14.19 -3.11 -6.61
C SER A 113 -15.70 -3.34 -6.37
N GLU A 114 -16.28 -4.31 -7.09
CA GLU A 114 -17.72 -4.67 -7.00
C GLU A 114 -17.99 -5.92 -6.13
N ALA A 115 -16.96 -6.59 -5.63
CA ALA A 115 -17.06 -7.84 -4.87
C ALA A 115 -16.74 -7.68 -3.36
N ASP A 116 -17.29 -8.58 -2.54
CA ASP A 116 -16.93 -8.67 -1.12
C ASP A 116 -15.59 -9.40 -0.94
N ILE A 117 -14.54 -8.63 -0.63
CA ILE A 117 -13.19 -9.16 -0.46
C ILE A 117 -13.09 -10.02 0.82
N PRO A 118 -12.54 -11.25 0.77
CA PRO A 118 -12.35 -12.08 1.96
C PRO A 118 -11.48 -11.39 3.02
N GLU A 119 -11.77 -11.61 4.31
CA GLU A 119 -11.14 -10.88 5.42
C GLU A 119 -9.61 -10.94 5.41
N SER A 120 -9.03 -12.10 5.08
CA SER A 120 -7.57 -12.27 4.98
C SER A 120 -6.93 -11.44 3.86
N PHE A 121 -7.69 -11.06 2.83
CA PHE A 121 -7.25 -10.24 1.69
C PHE A 121 -7.37 -8.74 1.95
N ARG A 122 -7.86 -8.34 3.12
CA ARG A 122 -7.98 -6.93 3.58
C ARG A 122 -6.73 -6.43 4.32
N SER A 123 -5.71 -7.26 4.51
CA SER A 123 -4.42 -6.92 5.12
C SER A 123 -3.35 -7.84 4.56
N GLY A 124 -2.11 -7.81 5.06
CA GLY A 124 -1.07 -8.79 4.69
C GLY A 124 -1.31 -10.21 5.20
N ALA A 125 -2.43 -10.48 5.88
CA ALA A 125 -2.76 -11.80 6.43
C ALA A 125 -2.80 -12.91 5.35
N TRP A 126 -3.27 -12.64 4.14
CA TRP A 126 -3.26 -13.60 3.04
C TRP A 126 -1.85 -14.07 2.65
N ARG A 127 -0.82 -13.20 2.76
CA ARG A 127 0.59 -13.59 2.54
C ARG A 127 1.14 -14.40 3.71
N ARG A 128 0.80 -13.98 4.94
CA ARG A 128 1.26 -14.63 6.18
C ARG A 128 0.68 -16.04 6.35
N ALA A 129 -0.55 -16.28 5.90
CA ALA A 129 -1.22 -17.58 5.99
C ALA A 129 -0.71 -18.63 4.99
N THR A 130 0.11 -18.26 4.00
CA THR A 130 0.63 -19.17 2.96
C THR A 130 2.09 -19.61 3.18
N GLY A 131 2.67 -19.34 4.35
CA GLY A 131 4.01 -19.80 4.71
C GLY A 131 4.03 -21.25 5.23
N HIS A 132 4.40 -22.19 4.36
CA HIS A 132 4.83 -23.55 4.70
C HIS A 132 5.96 -23.98 3.78
#